data_AF-A0A2L1IQG3-F1
#
_entry.id   AF-A0A2L1IQG3-F1
#
_cell.length_a   1.000
_cell.length_b   1.000
_cell.length_c   1.000
_cell.angle_alpha   90.00
_cell.angle_beta   90.00
_cell.angle_gamma   90.00
#
_symmetry.space_group_name_H-M   'P 1'
#
loop_
_entity.id
_entity.type
_entity.pdbx_description
1 polymer ?
#
loop_
_entity_poly.entity_id
_entity_poly.type
_entity_poly.pdbx_seq_one_letter_code
_entity_poly.pdbx_strand_id
1 'polypeptide(L)'
;NYHKSYQRETWGKLLGFLGHEGLMHNGKIVKPNLKERFKSFNATFDEIHKTQTTWVVNDEQLQSELRVSITAVMIPAYRAFMARFGQYLDPGRQTEKYVKYQPEDIEDLIDELFEGNTSSSSTATAKRRT
;
A
#
# COMPACT_ATOMS: atom_id res chain seq x y z
N ASN A 1 -2.19 -8.72 23.69
CA ASN A 1 -2.63 -8.74 22.27
C ASN A 1 -2.37 -7.40 21.59
N TYR A 2 -1.14 -6.88 21.64
CA TYR A 2 -0.81 -5.57 21.04
C TYR A 2 -0.67 -5.64 19.51
N HIS A 3 -0.14 -6.76 18.97
CA HIS A 3 -0.01 -7.00 17.52
C HIS A 3 -1.33 -6.86 16.77
N LYS A 4 -2.38 -7.54 17.25
CA LYS A 4 -3.70 -7.54 16.60
C LYS A 4 -4.40 -6.18 16.67
N SER A 5 -4.13 -5.38 17.71
CA SER A 5 -4.71 -4.03 17.82
C SER A 5 -3.99 -3.06 16.90
N TYR A 6 -2.66 -3.07 16.90
CA TYR A 6 -1.84 -2.23 16.01
C TYR A 6 -2.15 -2.48 14.53
N GLN A 7 -2.13 -3.75 14.10
CA GLN A 7 -2.45 -4.09 12.70
C GLN A 7 -3.85 -3.66 12.29
N ARG A 8 -4.85 -3.95 13.14
CA ARG A 8 -6.25 -3.60 12.86
C ARG A 8 -6.44 -2.09 12.78
N GLU A 9 -5.80 -1.33 13.66
CA GLU A 9 -6.00 0.12 13.73
C GLU A 9 -5.24 0.86 12.64
N THR A 10 -4.00 0.46 12.34
CA THR A 10 -3.20 1.14 11.33
C THR A 10 -3.54 0.65 9.92
N TRP A 11 -3.53 -0.66 9.68
CA TRP A 11 -3.69 -1.23 8.34
C TRP A 11 -5.15 -1.51 7.99
N GLY A 12 -6.04 -1.61 8.98
CA GLY A 12 -7.48 -1.79 8.75
C GLY A 12 -8.11 -0.65 7.94
N LYS A 13 -7.65 0.59 8.12
CA LYS A 13 -8.10 1.73 7.30
C LYS A 13 -7.74 1.55 5.83
N LEU A 14 -6.51 1.11 5.53
CA LEU A 14 -6.07 0.82 4.16
C LEU A 14 -6.88 -0.30 3.53
N LEU A 15 -7.09 -1.39 4.26
CA LEU A 15 -7.92 -2.51 3.83
C LEU A 15 -9.37 -2.05 3.55
N GLY A 16 -9.88 -1.09 4.31
CA GLY A 16 -11.20 -0.46 4.06
C GLY A 16 -11.30 0.24 2.70
N PHE A 17 -10.21 0.80 2.19
CA PHE A 17 -10.19 1.35 0.82
C PHE A 17 -10.20 0.27 -0.26
N LEU A 18 -9.71 -0.94 0.05
CA LEU A 18 -9.67 -2.07 -0.88
C LEU A 18 -11.00 -2.87 -0.91
N GLY A 19 -12.05 -2.37 -0.26
CA GLY A 19 -13.39 -2.94 -0.28
C GLY A 19 -14.26 -2.51 -1.47
N HIS A 20 -15.32 -3.28 -1.74
CA HIS A 20 -16.27 -3.02 -2.84
C HIS A 20 -17.41 -2.06 -2.50
N GLU A 21 -17.60 -1.74 -1.21
CA GLU A 21 -18.69 -0.89 -0.75
C GLU A 21 -18.62 0.52 -1.35
N GLY A 22 -19.76 1.02 -1.84
CA GLY A 22 -19.86 2.35 -2.44
C GLY A 22 -19.23 2.51 -3.83
N LEU A 23 -18.60 1.47 -4.39
CA LEU A 23 -18.00 1.51 -5.72
C LEU A 23 -18.96 1.10 -6.85
N MET A 24 -20.08 0.45 -6.49
CA MET A 24 -21.08 -0.03 -7.44
C MET A 24 -22.44 0.59 -7.17
N HIS A 25 -23.11 1.05 -8.22
CA HIS A 25 -24.50 1.50 -8.21
C HIS A 25 -25.23 0.87 -9.39
N ASN A 26 -26.33 0.15 -9.12
CA ASN A 26 -27.11 -0.59 -10.13
C ASN A 26 -26.23 -1.48 -11.04
N GLY A 27 -25.28 -2.22 -10.45
CA GLY A 27 -24.36 -3.11 -11.17
C GLY A 27 -23.28 -2.41 -12.00
N LYS A 28 -23.23 -1.07 -12.00
CA LYS A 28 -22.23 -0.28 -12.72
C LYS A 28 -21.22 0.32 -11.75
N ILE A 29 -19.98 0.44 -12.21
CA ILE A 29 -18.92 1.09 -11.44
C ILE A 29 -19.13 2.60 -11.41
N VAL A 30 -19.06 3.17 -10.21
CA VAL A 30 -19.04 4.62 -9.99
C VAL A 30 -17.59 5.09 -10.11
N LYS A 31 -17.14 5.39 -11.33
CA LYS A 31 -15.75 5.79 -11.64
C LYS A 31 -15.19 6.90 -10.72
N PRO A 32 -15.95 7.97 -10.37
CA PRO A 32 -15.45 8.98 -9.44
C PRO A 32 -15.08 8.41 -8.06
N ASN A 33 -15.93 7.54 -7.51
CA ASN A 33 -15.67 6.90 -6.21
C ASN A 33 -14.45 5.98 -6.28
N LEU A 34 -14.29 5.23 -7.38
CA LEU A 34 -13.10 4.39 -7.58
C LEU A 34 -11.81 5.23 -7.61
N LYS A 35 -11.81 6.35 -8.34
CA LYS A 35 -10.67 7.28 -8.40
C LYS A 35 -10.35 7.87 -7.03
N GLU A 36 -11.36 8.25 -6.26
CA GLU A 36 -11.20 8.79 -4.91
C GLU A 36 -10.65 7.74 -3.93
N ARG A 37 -11.03 6.48 -4.13
CA ARG A 37 -10.52 5.35 -3.36
C ARG A 37 -9.01 5.17 -3.53
N PHE A 38 -8.52 5.18 -4.78
CA PHE A 38 -7.09 5.11 -5.06
C PHE A 38 -6.32 6.28 -4.48
N LYS A 39 -6.84 7.52 -4.58
CA LYS A 39 -6.21 8.68 -3.94
C LYS A 39 -6.13 8.54 -2.42
N SER A 40 -7.24 8.14 -1.79
CA SER A 40 -7.31 7.96 -0.33
C SER A 40 -6.36 6.87 0.14
N PHE A 41 -6.27 5.77 -0.62
CA PHE A 41 -5.30 4.71 -0.40
C PHE A 41 -3.87 5.25 -0.47
N ASN A 42 -3.50 5.91 -1.58
CA ASN A 42 -2.14 6.44 -1.77
C ASN A 42 -1.76 7.41 -0.65
N ALA A 43 -2.62 8.37 -0.31
CA ALA A 43 -2.33 9.35 0.74
C ALA A 43 -2.15 8.69 2.11
N THR A 44 -3.01 7.73 2.46
CA THR A 44 -2.93 7.04 3.76
C THR A 44 -1.72 6.10 3.82
N PHE A 45 -1.39 5.44 2.71
CA PHE A 45 -0.23 4.56 2.63
C PHE A 45 1.07 5.36 2.76
N ASP A 46 1.18 6.49 2.04
CA ASP A 46 2.31 7.42 2.14
C ASP A 46 2.52 7.92 3.57
N GLU A 47 1.43 8.26 4.27
CA GLU A 47 1.47 8.70 5.66
C GLU A 47 1.99 7.60 6.58
N ILE A 48 1.42 6.40 6.47
CA ILE A 48 1.83 5.24 7.28
C ILE A 48 3.29 4.90 7.05
N HIS A 49 3.71 4.77 5.78
CA HIS A 49 5.10 4.45 5.42
C HIS A 49 6.07 5.51 5.94
N LYS A 50 5.79 6.79 5.67
CA LYS A 50 6.61 7.90 6.17
C LYS A 50 6.74 7.90 7.69
N THR A 51 5.66 7.61 8.42
CA THR A 51 5.72 7.59 9.88
C THR A 51 6.46 6.35 10.39
N GLN A 52 6.17 5.17 9.86
CA GLN A 52 6.66 3.90 10.43
C GLN A 52 8.10 3.56 10.02
N THR A 53 8.61 4.12 8.93
CA THR A 53 10.05 4.09 8.62
C THR A 53 10.88 4.85 9.66
N THR A 54 10.31 5.83 10.38
CA THR A 54 11.03 6.53 11.47
C THR A 54 11.10 5.74 12.77
N TRP A 55 10.27 4.71 12.92
CA TRP A 55 10.24 3.88 14.13
C TRP A 55 11.34 2.82 14.07
N VAL A 56 11.86 2.42 15.22
CA VAL A 56 12.86 1.35 15.33
C VAL A 56 12.26 0.21 16.16
N VAL A 57 12.31 -1.01 15.63
CA VAL A 57 12.02 -2.24 16.38
C VAL A 57 13.33 -2.99 16.53
N ASN A 58 13.91 -3.01 17.75
CA ASN A 58 15.23 -3.59 18.01
C ASN A 58 15.27 -5.12 17.94
N ASP A 59 14.11 -5.78 18.05
CA ASP A 59 14.00 -7.22 17.93
C ASP A 59 13.74 -7.57 16.46
N GLU A 60 14.78 -8.06 15.77
CA GLU A 60 14.74 -8.38 14.34
C GLU A 60 13.69 -9.45 14.00
N GLN A 61 13.48 -10.42 14.89
CA GLN A 61 12.46 -11.45 14.70
C GLN A 61 11.07 -10.83 14.75
N LEU A 62 10.82 -9.98 15.75
CA LEU A 62 9.56 -9.27 15.86
C LEU A 62 9.33 -8.32 14.68
N GLN A 63 10.38 -7.62 14.22
CA GLN A 63 10.31 -6.75 13.05
C GLN A 63 9.91 -7.53 11.80
N SER A 64 10.57 -8.66 11.54
CA SER A 64 10.25 -9.55 10.42
C SER A 64 8.82 -10.06 10.50
N GLU A 65 8.38 -10.53 11.67
CA GLU A 65 7.01 -11.01 11.88
C GLU A 65 5.97 -9.92 11.62
N LEU A 66 6.23 -8.67 12.02
CA LEU A 66 5.35 -7.54 11.74
C LEU A 66 5.24 -7.27 10.24
N ARG A 67 6.37 -7.20 9.52
CA ARG A 67 6.39 -6.98 8.06
C ARG A 67 5.66 -8.10 7.32
N VAL A 68 6.00 -9.35 7.60
CA VAL A 68 5.37 -10.54 6.99
C VAL A 68 3.86 -10.54 7.21
N SER A 69 3.42 -10.25 8.43
CA SER A 69 1.99 -10.27 8.75
C SER A 69 1.20 -9.11 8.13
N ILE A 70 1.83 -7.96 7.88
CA ILE A 70 1.25 -6.87 7.08
C ILE A 70 1.18 -7.27 5.59
N THR A 71 2.28 -7.76 5.02
CA THR A 71 2.34 -8.20 3.61
C THR A 71 1.31 -9.29 3.32
N ALA A 72 1.15 -10.26 4.23
CA ALA A 72 0.22 -11.37 4.11
C ALA A 72 -1.26 -10.95 4.00
N VAL A 73 -1.62 -9.75 4.46
CA VAL A 73 -3.00 -9.22 4.31
C VAL A 73 -3.11 -8.15 3.23
N MET A 74 -2.11 -7.28 3.10
CA MET A 74 -2.14 -6.14 2.19
C MET A 74 -2.00 -6.56 0.73
N ILE A 75 -1.05 -7.45 0.42
CA ILE A 75 -0.76 -7.84 -0.96
C ILE A 75 -1.94 -8.60 -1.60
N PRO A 76 -2.54 -9.63 -0.94
CA PRO A 76 -3.70 -10.30 -1.52
C PRO A 76 -4.89 -9.35 -1.72
N ALA A 77 -5.16 -8.47 -0.76
CA ALA A 77 -6.25 -7.49 -0.85
C ALA A 77 -6.02 -6.50 -2.00
N TYR A 78 -4.80 -5.98 -2.15
CA TYR A 78 -4.47 -5.01 -3.20
C TYR A 78 -4.53 -5.66 -4.59
N ARG A 79 -3.95 -6.85 -4.76
CA ARG A 79 -4.02 -7.61 -6.03
C ARG A 79 -5.47 -7.91 -6.42
N ALA A 80 -6.30 -8.36 -5.48
CA ALA A 80 -7.71 -8.63 -5.74
C ALA A 80 -8.47 -7.36 -6.15
N PHE A 81 -8.21 -6.24 -5.47
CA PHE A 81 -8.80 -4.94 -5.80
C PHE A 81 -8.39 -4.48 -7.21
N MET A 82 -7.10 -4.57 -7.54
CA MET A 82 -6.57 -4.22 -8.86
C MET A 82 -7.14 -5.11 -9.97
N ALA A 83 -7.18 -6.43 -9.77
CA ALA A 83 -7.73 -7.36 -10.75
C ALA A 83 -9.22 -7.08 -11.03
N ARG A 84 -9.98 -6.73 -9.99
CA ARG A 84 -11.41 -6.45 -10.11
C ARG A 84 -11.68 -5.08 -10.72
N PHE A 85 -11.01 -4.04 -10.24
CA PHE A 85 -11.38 -2.65 -10.53
C PHE A 85 -10.44 -1.93 -11.51
N GLY A 86 -9.23 -2.43 -11.71
CA GLY A 86 -8.21 -1.79 -12.54
C GLY A 86 -8.66 -1.58 -13.98
N GLN A 87 -9.42 -2.51 -14.55
CA GLN A 87 -9.98 -2.42 -15.91
C GLN A 87 -10.95 -1.23 -16.13
N TYR A 88 -11.51 -0.66 -15.05
CA TYR A 88 -12.45 0.46 -15.14
C TYR A 88 -11.75 1.83 -15.12
N LEU A 89 -10.43 1.84 -14.94
CA LEU A 89 -9.60 3.02 -15.15
C LEU A 89 -9.31 3.17 -16.64
N ASP A 90 -9.39 4.39 -17.15
CA ASP A 90 -9.20 4.65 -18.58
C ASP A 90 -7.73 4.35 -18.95
N PRO A 91 -7.43 3.45 -19.91
CA PRO A 91 -6.07 3.05 -20.24
C PRO A 91 -5.20 4.25 -20.65
N GLY A 92 -3.92 4.23 -20.25
CA GLY A 92 -2.92 5.27 -20.58
C GLY A 92 -2.63 6.22 -19.41
N ARG A 93 -2.11 7.42 -19.72
CA ARG A 93 -1.59 8.41 -18.74
C ARG A 93 -2.53 8.76 -17.58
N GLN A 94 -3.84 8.58 -17.75
CA GLN A 94 -4.79 8.84 -16.68
C GLN A 94 -4.84 7.74 -15.62
N THR A 95 -4.51 6.48 -15.95
CA THR A 95 -4.45 5.39 -14.96
C THR A 95 -3.25 5.58 -14.02
N GLU A 96 -2.08 5.96 -14.57
CA GLU A 96 -0.86 6.28 -13.81
C GLU A 96 -1.07 7.44 -12.82
N LYS A 97 -2.05 8.31 -13.07
CA LYS A 97 -2.41 9.41 -12.15
C LYS A 97 -3.03 8.92 -10.84
N TYR A 98 -3.66 7.74 -10.84
CA TYR A 98 -4.39 7.22 -9.68
C TYR A 98 -3.73 5.97 -9.09
N VAL A 99 -3.23 5.07 -9.93
CA VAL A 99 -2.51 3.87 -9.50
C VAL A 99 -1.04 4.23 -9.34
N LYS A 100 -0.65 4.60 -8.12
CA LYS A 100 0.72 5.02 -7.78
C LYS A 100 1.67 3.82 -7.61
N TYR A 101 1.13 2.69 -7.18
CA TYR A 101 1.90 1.52 -6.75
C TYR A 101 1.48 0.27 -7.51
N GLN A 102 2.46 -0.54 -7.90
CA GLN A 102 2.25 -1.96 -8.16
C GLN A 102 2.25 -2.74 -6.85
N PRO A 103 1.67 -3.96 -6.83
CA PRO A 103 1.73 -4.82 -5.65
C PRO A 103 3.16 -5.03 -5.13
N GLU A 104 4.12 -5.19 -6.04
CA GLU A 104 5.54 -5.37 -5.72
C GLU A 104 6.12 -4.11 -5.05
N ASP A 105 5.78 -2.91 -5.53
CA ASP A 105 6.21 -1.66 -4.90
C ASP A 105 5.70 -1.55 -3.44
N ILE A 106 4.47 -2.03 -3.17
CA ILE A 106 3.90 -2.02 -1.81
C ILE A 106 4.67 -2.97 -0.89
N GLU A 107 5.06 -4.14 -1.41
CA GLU A 107 5.83 -5.14 -0.67
C GLU A 107 7.21 -4.60 -0.30
N ASP A 108 7.94 -4.04 -1.27
CA ASP A 108 9.24 -3.40 -1.06
C ASP A 108 9.16 -2.27 -0.01
N LEU A 109 8.11 -1.44 -0.06
CA LEU A 109 7.90 -0.35 0.91
C LEU A 109 7.55 -0.87 2.31
N ILE A 110 6.84 -2.02 2.43
CA ILE A 110 6.61 -2.67 3.73
C ILE A 110 7.92 -3.21 4.31
N ASP A 111 8.80 -3.71 3.45
CA ASP A 111 10.11 -4.22 3.85
C ASP A 111 11.06 -3.13 4.37
N GLU A 112 10.78 -1.85 4.16
CA GLU A 112 11.55 -0.73 4.74
C GLU A 112 11.07 -0.33 6.15
N LEU A 113 9.92 -0.81 6.62
CA LEU A 113 9.29 -0.32 7.86
C LEU A 113 10.05 -0.72 9.12
N PHE A 114 10.11 0.15 10.13
CA PHE A 114 10.69 -0.15 11.45
C PHE A 114 12.22 -0.28 11.52
N GLU A 115 12.96 0.05 10.46
CA GLU A 115 14.43 0.13 10.47
C GLU A 115 14.97 1.39 11.18
N GLY A 116 14.11 2.40 11.36
CA GLY A 116 14.52 3.74 11.71
C GLY A 116 15.04 4.50 10.49
N ASN A 117 15.03 5.82 10.57
CA ASN A 117 15.49 6.63 9.46
C ASN A 117 17.02 6.53 9.36
N THR A 118 17.56 5.61 8.56
CA THR A 118 18.97 5.65 8.16
C THR A 118 19.14 6.80 7.17
N SER A 119 19.21 8.04 7.66
CA SER A 119 19.80 9.11 6.87
C SER A 119 21.29 8.80 6.72
N SER A 120 21.63 7.96 5.75
CA SER A 120 22.99 7.59 5.37
C SER A 120 23.02 7.30 3.87
N SER A 121 23.12 8.39 3.10
CA SER A 121 23.99 8.57 1.94
C SER A 121 24.27 7.36 1.02
N SER A 122 23.86 7.52 -0.25
CA SER A 122 24.51 6.99 -1.47
C SER A 122 24.33 5.50 -1.84
N THR A 123 23.44 5.22 -2.80
CA THR A 123 23.85 4.78 -4.15
C THR A 123 22.63 4.71 -5.07
N ALA A 124 22.49 5.74 -5.90
CA ALA A 124 21.74 5.60 -7.14
C ALA A 124 22.51 4.62 -8.05
N THR A 125 22.06 3.36 -8.11
CA THR A 125 22.48 2.47 -9.18
C THR A 125 21.55 2.67 -10.35
N ALA A 126 21.93 3.60 -11.24
CA ALA A 126 21.32 3.74 -12.55
C ALA A 126 21.48 2.42 -13.32
N LYS A 127 20.38 1.68 -13.48
CA LYS A 127 20.33 0.54 -14.41
C LYS A 127 20.30 1.12 -15.83
N ARG A 128 21.49 1.18 -16.44
CA ARG A 128 21.71 1.56 -17.83
C ARG A 128 20.77 0.79 -18.75
N ARG A 129 20.11 1.53 -19.64
CA ARG A 129 19.65 1.07 -20.95
C ARG A 129 20.79 0.35 -21.68
N THR A 130 20.48 -0.83 -22.19
CA THR A 130 20.98 -1.34 -23.48
C THR A 130 19.76 -1.83 -24.24
#